data_AF-X0UXD1-F1
#
_entry.id   AF-X0UXD1-F1
#
_cell.length_a   1.000
_cell.length_b   1.000
_cell.length_c   1.000
_cell.angle_alpha   90.00
_cell.angle_beta   90.00
_cell.angle_gamma   90.00
#
_symmetry.space_group_name_H-M   'P 1'
#
loop_
_entity.id
_entity.type
_entity.pdbx_description
1 polymer ?
#
loop_
_entity_poly.entity_id
_entity_poly.type
_entity_poly.pdbx_seq_one_letter_code
_entity_poly.pdbx_strand_id
1 'polypeptide(L)'
;RPEFALQAWTNRPVWPQGMGRPAETPPVPDTLDWDLWLGPAEYRPYNPIYLPFGWRAWWDFGCGALGDMACHILDPVFSALKLRYPTSVEASISMYVSPEEMWVKVDNKETFPRASIVNYKFPAREDMPPVKLTWYDGGLMPPRPEDLGPDDEIGSRGNGVIFIGDRGKLTCNTYG
;
A
#
# COMPACT_ATOMS: atom_id res chain seq x y z
N ARG A 1 5.48 27.72 10.53
CA ARG A 1 5.77 26.70 11.57
C ARG A 1 6.20 25.44 10.82
N PRO A 2 7.23 24.70 11.27
CA PRO A 2 7.55 23.43 10.62
C PRO A 2 6.31 22.53 10.67
N GLU A 3 5.98 21.92 9.54
CA GLU A 3 4.87 20.99 9.43
C GLU A 3 5.37 19.62 9.93
N PHE A 4 4.83 19.14 11.05
CA PHE A 4 5.12 17.78 11.52
C PHE A 4 4.58 16.79 10.49
N ALA A 5 5.46 15.95 9.98
CA ALA A 5 5.13 15.06 8.88
C ALA A 5 5.69 13.65 9.12
N LEU A 6 4.96 12.68 8.61
CA LEU A 6 5.34 11.28 8.54
C LEU A 6 5.36 10.88 7.08
N GLN A 7 6.38 10.15 6.67
CA GLN A 7 6.38 9.48 5.39
C GLN A 7 6.60 7.99 5.63
N ALA A 8 5.73 7.15 5.10
CA ALA A 8 5.77 5.71 5.27
C ALA A 8 5.70 5.03 3.90
N TRP A 9 6.49 3.99 3.67
CA TRP A 9 6.54 3.34 2.37
C TRP A 9 6.76 1.83 2.46
N THR A 10 6.38 1.14 1.40
CA THR A 10 6.65 -0.28 1.20
C THR A 10 7.07 -0.59 -0.23
N ASN A 11 7.87 -1.64 -0.39
CA ASN A 11 8.20 -2.22 -1.69
C ASN A 11 7.09 -3.12 -2.24
N ARG A 12 5.97 -3.27 -1.52
CA ARG A 12 4.76 -3.93 -2.03
C ARG A 12 4.05 -3.05 -3.07
N PRO A 13 3.28 -3.64 -3.99
CA PRO A 13 3.11 -5.08 -4.20
C PRO A 13 4.37 -5.73 -4.80
N VAL A 14 4.69 -6.96 -4.36
CA VAL A 14 5.71 -7.84 -4.99
C VAL A 14 5.07 -8.99 -5.78
N TRP A 15 3.79 -8.82 -6.09
CA TRP A 15 2.96 -9.73 -6.88
C TRP A 15 2.33 -8.95 -8.05
N PRO A 16 1.82 -9.64 -9.09
CA PRO A 16 1.13 -8.97 -10.19
C PRO A 16 -0.11 -8.21 -9.70
N GLN A 17 -0.23 -6.94 -10.07
CA GLN A 17 -1.32 -6.06 -9.65
C GLN A 17 -1.63 -5.01 -10.74
N GLY A 18 -2.83 -4.45 -10.74
CA GLY A 18 -3.27 -3.49 -11.75
C GLY A 18 -3.54 -4.12 -13.10
N MET A 19 -4.38 -5.15 -13.07
CA MET A 19 -4.81 -5.94 -14.21
C MET A 19 -6.24 -6.43 -14.01
N GLY A 20 -6.93 -6.72 -15.11
CA GLY A 20 -8.24 -7.37 -15.09
C GLY A 20 -8.13 -8.88 -14.81
N ARG A 21 -9.30 -9.55 -14.80
CA ARG A 21 -9.35 -11.02 -14.73
C ARG A 21 -8.64 -11.64 -15.95
N PRO A 22 -7.88 -12.72 -15.76
CA PRO A 22 -7.35 -13.48 -16.87
C PRO A 22 -8.50 -14.12 -17.66
N ALA A 23 -8.33 -14.25 -18.98
CA ALA A 23 -9.29 -14.93 -19.83
C ALA A 23 -9.15 -16.46 -19.74
N GLU A 24 -7.95 -16.97 -19.42
CA GLU A 24 -7.73 -18.41 -19.30
C GLU A 24 -8.40 -18.98 -18.04
N THR A 25 -9.08 -20.10 -18.21
CA THR A 25 -9.82 -20.82 -17.17
C THR A 25 -9.35 -22.27 -17.10
N PRO A 26 -8.08 -22.53 -16.72
CA PRO A 26 -7.59 -23.89 -16.61
C PRO A 26 -8.40 -24.70 -15.58
N PRO A 27 -8.40 -26.05 -15.67
CA PRO A 27 -9.06 -26.87 -14.67
C PRO A 27 -8.47 -26.62 -13.28
N VAL A 28 -9.33 -26.70 -12.27
CA VAL A 28 -8.92 -26.65 -10.86
C VAL A 28 -8.02 -27.86 -10.57
N PRO A 29 -6.86 -27.70 -9.92
CA PRO A 29 -6.05 -28.83 -9.49
C PRO A 29 -6.83 -29.73 -8.51
N ASP A 30 -6.71 -31.06 -8.65
CA ASP A 30 -7.42 -32.03 -7.80
C ASP A 30 -7.11 -31.87 -6.29
N THR A 31 -6.03 -31.17 -5.95
CA THR A 31 -5.62 -30.87 -4.56
C THR A 31 -6.21 -29.56 -4.01
N LEU A 32 -7.07 -28.86 -4.76
CA LEU A 32 -7.65 -27.58 -4.39
C LEU A 32 -9.17 -27.64 -4.48
N ASP A 33 -9.85 -27.47 -3.35
CA ASP A 33 -11.28 -27.19 -3.34
C ASP A 33 -11.49 -25.70 -3.63
N TRP A 34 -11.85 -25.39 -4.88
CA TRP A 34 -11.95 -24.01 -5.34
C TRP A 34 -13.19 -23.29 -4.81
N ASP A 35 -14.32 -23.99 -4.68
CA ASP A 35 -15.54 -23.41 -4.11
C ASP A 35 -15.31 -23.04 -2.65
N LEU A 36 -14.68 -23.94 -1.89
CA LEU A 36 -14.30 -23.67 -0.50
C LEU A 36 -13.30 -22.51 -0.39
N TRP A 37 -12.31 -22.43 -1.30
CA TRP A 37 -11.32 -21.36 -1.28
C TRP A 37 -11.93 -19.99 -1.59
N LEU A 38 -12.83 -19.90 -2.59
CA LEU A 38 -13.57 -18.68 -2.90
C LEU A 38 -14.44 -18.24 -1.73
N GLY A 39 -15.03 -19.19 -1.02
CA GLY A 39 -15.89 -18.95 0.12
C GLY A 39 -17.07 -18.05 -0.27
N PRO A 40 -17.29 -16.91 0.42
CA PRO A 40 -18.44 -16.04 0.16
C PRO A 40 -18.26 -15.11 -1.04
N ALA A 41 -17.09 -15.08 -1.69
CA ALA A 41 -16.85 -14.24 -2.85
C ALA A 41 -17.73 -14.66 -4.04
N GLU A 42 -17.97 -13.73 -4.97
CA GLU A 42 -18.68 -14.07 -6.21
C GLU A 42 -17.91 -15.16 -6.96
N TYR A 43 -18.64 -16.18 -7.44
CA TYR A 43 -18.02 -17.28 -8.16
C TYR A 43 -17.22 -16.76 -9.36
N ARG A 44 -15.96 -17.21 -9.46
CA ARG A 44 -15.11 -16.94 -10.62
C ARG A 44 -14.33 -18.20 -10.99
N PRO A 45 -14.01 -18.42 -12.28
CA PRO A 45 -13.19 -19.56 -12.67
C PRO A 45 -11.81 -19.52 -12.00
N TYR A 46 -11.26 -20.70 -11.72
CA TYR A 46 -9.89 -20.83 -11.25
C TYR A 46 -8.89 -20.31 -12.28
N ASN A 47 -7.85 -19.65 -11.77
CA ASN A 47 -6.64 -19.34 -12.51
C ASN A 47 -5.46 -19.32 -11.51
N PRO A 48 -4.28 -19.85 -11.86
CA PRO A 48 -3.12 -19.87 -10.95
C PRO A 48 -2.66 -18.48 -10.51
N ILE A 49 -3.09 -17.39 -11.17
CA ILE A 49 -2.75 -16.02 -10.75
C ILE A 49 -3.24 -15.66 -9.35
N TYR A 50 -4.30 -16.31 -8.85
CA TYR A 50 -4.86 -16.00 -7.53
C TYR A 50 -4.03 -16.60 -6.39
N LEU A 51 -3.32 -17.71 -6.61
CA LEU A 51 -2.72 -18.51 -5.54
C LEU A 51 -1.23 -18.77 -5.77
N PRO A 52 -0.44 -19.03 -4.71
CA PRO A 52 -0.81 -18.96 -3.30
C PRO A 52 -0.74 -17.53 -2.71
N PHE A 53 -0.14 -16.58 -3.44
CA PHE A 53 0.17 -15.25 -2.90
C PHE A 53 -0.57 -14.11 -3.63
N GLY A 54 -0.97 -14.33 -4.88
CA GLY A 54 -1.53 -13.30 -5.77
C GLY A 54 -2.90 -12.76 -5.34
N TRP A 55 -3.65 -13.48 -4.50
CA TRP A 55 -4.97 -13.09 -3.99
C TRP A 55 -4.96 -11.71 -3.32
N ARG A 56 -3.82 -11.29 -2.76
CA ARG A 56 -3.62 -9.94 -2.18
C ARG A 56 -3.92 -8.80 -3.15
N ALA A 57 -3.75 -9.04 -4.44
CA ALA A 57 -3.98 -8.06 -5.49
C ALA A 57 -5.46 -7.79 -5.77
N TRP A 58 -6.35 -8.71 -5.40
CA TRP A 58 -7.74 -8.74 -5.87
C TRP A 58 -8.67 -8.16 -4.81
N TRP A 59 -9.60 -7.29 -5.22
CA TRP A 59 -10.53 -6.63 -4.28
C TRP A 59 -11.38 -7.61 -3.49
N ASP A 60 -11.74 -8.75 -4.10
CA ASP A 60 -12.58 -9.77 -3.45
C ASP A 60 -11.86 -10.57 -2.36
N PHE A 61 -10.52 -10.60 -2.37
CA PHE A 61 -9.74 -11.51 -1.51
C PHE A 61 -8.74 -10.77 -0.62
N GLY A 62 -8.14 -9.71 -1.13
CA GLY A 62 -7.01 -9.02 -0.53
C GLY A 62 -7.31 -7.59 -0.10
N CYS A 63 -6.28 -6.91 0.38
CA CYS A 63 -6.33 -5.50 0.74
C CYS A 63 -5.20 -4.67 0.08
N GLY A 64 -4.60 -5.23 -0.99
CA GLY A 64 -3.48 -4.61 -1.68
C GLY A 64 -2.24 -4.42 -0.81
N ALA A 65 -1.28 -3.66 -1.32
CA ALA A 65 -0.04 -3.35 -0.62
C ALA A 65 -0.27 -2.57 0.69
N LEU A 66 -1.20 -1.62 0.67
CA LEU A 66 -1.56 -0.82 1.83
C LEU A 66 -2.11 -1.72 2.95
N GLY A 67 -3.10 -2.57 2.68
CA GLY A 67 -3.64 -3.44 3.72
C GLY A 67 -2.66 -4.52 4.21
N ASP A 68 -1.81 -5.05 3.33
CA ASP A 68 -0.80 -6.06 3.68
C ASP A 68 0.30 -5.50 4.59
N MET A 69 0.73 -4.25 4.38
CA MET A 69 1.93 -3.72 5.05
C MET A 69 1.70 -2.54 5.99
N ALA A 70 0.65 -1.74 5.81
CA ALA A 70 0.44 -0.56 6.63
C ALA A 70 0.17 -0.93 8.10
N CYS A 71 -0.49 -2.06 8.35
CA CYS A 71 -0.70 -2.56 9.71
C CYS A 71 0.61 -2.87 10.45
N HIS A 72 1.66 -3.26 9.74
CA HIS A 72 2.98 -3.50 10.32
C HIS A 72 3.74 -2.18 10.49
N ILE A 73 3.82 -1.40 9.40
CA ILE A 73 4.65 -0.20 9.31
C ILE A 73 4.10 0.95 10.15
N LEU A 74 2.78 1.10 10.21
CA LEU A 74 2.14 2.23 10.89
C LEU A 74 1.73 1.94 12.32
N ASP A 75 1.69 0.68 12.78
CA ASP A 75 1.39 0.37 14.18
C ASP A 75 2.27 1.15 15.19
N PRO A 76 3.63 1.14 15.07
CA PRO A 76 4.47 1.92 15.98
C PRO A 76 4.20 3.43 15.87
N VAL A 77 3.84 3.92 14.69
CA VAL A 77 3.47 5.33 14.46
C VAL A 77 2.17 5.67 15.21
N PHE A 78 1.13 4.85 15.04
CA PHE A 78 -0.15 5.05 15.69
C PHE A 78 -0.04 4.98 17.20
N SER A 79 0.77 4.04 17.72
CA SER A 79 1.05 3.91 19.14
C SER A 79 1.82 5.11 19.70
N ALA A 80 2.99 5.42 19.13
CA ALA A 80 3.88 6.48 19.63
C ALA A 80 3.24 7.87 19.55
N LEU A 81 2.46 8.13 18.50
CA LEU A 81 1.80 9.42 18.27
C LEU A 81 0.35 9.44 18.73
N LYS A 82 -0.17 8.38 19.34
CA LYS A 82 -1.56 8.29 19.82
C LYS A 82 -2.59 8.63 18.72
N LEU A 83 -2.32 8.18 17.50
CA LEU A 83 -3.21 8.45 16.36
C LEU A 83 -4.50 7.65 16.48
N ARG A 84 -5.60 8.26 16.05
CA ARG A 84 -6.92 7.64 15.94
C ARG A 84 -7.45 7.85 14.53
N TYR A 85 -8.51 8.62 14.37
CA TYR A 85 -9.14 8.86 13.07
C TYR A 85 -8.52 10.09 12.39
N PRO A 86 -8.17 9.99 11.10
CA PRO A 86 -7.80 11.16 10.31
C PRO A 86 -9.02 12.05 10.07
N THR A 87 -8.82 13.36 9.97
CA THR A 87 -9.87 14.31 9.55
C THR A 87 -10.07 14.32 8.03
N SER A 88 -9.08 13.86 7.26
CA SER A 88 -9.19 13.73 5.81
C SER A 88 -8.22 12.69 5.28
N VAL A 89 -8.62 12.01 4.21
CA VAL A 89 -7.77 11.09 3.44
C VAL A 89 -7.90 11.43 1.96
N GLU A 90 -6.77 11.55 1.27
CA GLU A 90 -6.70 11.76 -0.18
C GLU A 90 -5.77 10.71 -0.79
N ALA A 91 -6.20 10.04 -1.85
CA ALA A 91 -5.40 9.04 -2.53
C ALA A 91 -5.19 9.41 -4.00
N SER A 92 -3.95 9.22 -4.46
CA SER A 92 -3.56 9.25 -5.86
C SER A 92 -3.05 7.86 -6.24
N ILE A 93 -3.40 7.40 -7.44
CA ILE A 93 -3.10 6.05 -7.90
C ILE A 93 -2.47 6.08 -9.29
N SER A 94 -1.72 5.04 -9.62
CA SER A 94 -1.23 4.83 -10.99
C SER A 94 -2.40 4.69 -11.97
N MET A 95 -2.30 5.37 -13.12
CA MET A 95 -3.26 5.24 -14.22
C MET A 95 -3.00 3.97 -15.04
N TYR A 96 -4.06 3.37 -15.56
CA TYR A 96 -4.01 2.26 -16.49
C TYR A 96 -4.44 2.68 -17.88
N VAL A 97 -3.68 2.26 -18.89
CA VAL A 97 -4.00 2.43 -20.30
C VAL A 97 -4.12 1.06 -20.94
N SER A 98 -5.02 0.94 -21.92
CA SER A 98 -5.26 -0.32 -22.62
C SER A 98 -4.00 -0.74 -23.38
N PRO A 99 -3.58 -2.02 -23.29
CA PRO A 99 -2.53 -2.54 -24.14
C PRO A 99 -3.01 -2.78 -25.58
N GLU A 100 -4.32 -2.87 -25.79
CA GLU A 100 -4.95 -3.19 -27.08
C GLU A 100 -5.37 -1.93 -27.85
N GLU A 101 -5.67 -0.84 -27.13
CA GLU A 101 -6.20 0.39 -27.71
C GLU A 101 -5.44 1.64 -27.24
N MET A 102 -4.83 2.36 -28.17
CA MET A 102 -4.13 3.61 -27.90
C MET A 102 -5.09 4.69 -27.35
N TRP A 103 -4.63 5.45 -26.36
CA TRP A 103 -5.37 6.56 -25.72
C TRP A 103 -6.62 6.15 -24.91
N VAL A 104 -6.87 4.86 -24.73
CA VAL A 104 -7.97 4.36 -23.90
C VAL A 104 -7.48 4.10 -22.48
N LYS A 105 -8.13 4.72 -21.50
CA LYS A 105 -7.91 4.42 -20.08
C LYS A 105 -8.72 3.20 -19.67
N VAL A 106 -8.11 2.31 -18.91
CA VAL A 106 -8.79 1.13 -18.36
C VAL A 106 -9.31 1.47 -16.96
N ASP A 107 -10.63 1.33 -16.77
CA ASP A 107 -11.25 1.36 -15.45
C ASP A 107 -11.13 -0.04 -14.81
N ASN A 108 -10.01 -0.28 -14.13
CA ASN A 108 -9.75 -1.56 -13.47
C ASN A 108 -10.47 -1.61 -12.11
N LYS A 109 -11.44 -2.51 -11.99
CA LYS A 109 -12.19 -2.79 -10.75
C LYS A 109 -11.85 -4.14 -10.12
N GLU A 110 -10.94 -4.90 -10.72
CA GLU A 110 -10.64 -6.26 -10.30
C GLU A 110 -9.52 -6.31 -9.27
N THR A 111 -8.51 -5.46 -9.46
CA THR A 111 -7.32 -5.44 -8.61
C THR A 111 -7.01 -4.05 -8.09
N PHE A 112 -6.25 -4.01 -6.99
CA PHE A 112 -5.73 -2.77 -6.41
C PHE A 112 -4.76 -2.04 -7.37
N PRO A 113 -4.49 -0.75 -7.16
CA PRO A 113 -3.54 0.03 -7.96
C PRO A 113 -2.09 -0.49 -7.94
N ARG A 114 -1.31 -0.42 -9.03
CA ARG A 114 0.11 -0.83 -9.04
C ARG A 114 0.94 0.00 -8.07
N ALA A 115 0.60 1.28 -7.96
CA ALA A 115 1.20 2.22 -7.04
C ALA A 115 0.14 3.20 -6.55
N SER A 116 0.30 3.64 -5.31
CA SER A 116 -0.53 4.65 -4.69
C SER A 116 0.29 5.56 -3.78
N ILE A 117 -0.18 6.80 -3.67
CA ILE A 117 0.22 7.75 -2.64
C ILE A 117 -1.03 8.12 -1.87
N VAL A 118 -1.03 7.93 -0.56
CA VAL A 118 -2.18 8.27 0.28
C VAL A 118 -1.78 9.28 1.35
N ASN A 119 -2.44 10.43 1.34
CA ASN A 119 -2.23 11.51 2.29
C ASN A 119 -3.33 11.50 3.35
N TYR A 120 -2.91 11.36 4.61
CA TYR A 120 -3.75 11.45 5.79
C TYR A 120 -3.45 12.75 6.53
N LYS A 121 -4.49 13.42 7.01
CA LYS A 121 -4.37 14.52 7.98
C LYS A 121 -4.95 14.09 9.30
N PHE A 122 -4.13 14.11 10.35
CA PHE A 122 -4.58 13.83 11.71
C PHE A 122 -4.69 15.14 12.48
N PRO A 123 -5.75 15.31 13.29
CA PRO A 123 -5.94 16.51 14.08
C PRO A 123 -4.90 16.60 15.21
N ALA A 124 -4.83 17.76 15.86
CA ALA A 124 -4.16 17.87 17.15
C ALA A 124 -4.79 16.89 18.14
N ARG A 125 -3.97 16.31 19.01
CA ARG A 125 -4.42 15.40 20.07
C ARG A 125 -3.55 15.57 21.29
N GLU A 126 -4.19 15.61 22.46
CA GLU A 126 -3.52 15.93 23.72
C GLU A 126 -2.65 17.21 23.61
N ASP A 127 -1.37 17.12 23.98
CA ASP A 127 -0.36 18.17 23.87
C ASP A 127 0.38 18.18 22.52
N MET A 128 0.02 17.27 21.61
CA MET A 128 0.70 17.09 20.33
C MET A 128 -0.03 17.80 19.17
N PRO A 129 0.69 18.53 18.29
CA PRO A 129 0.10 19.28 17.18
C PRO A 129 -0.47 18.36 16.08
N PRO A 130 -1.25 18.88 15.12
CA PRO A 130 -1.67 18.10 13.96
C PRO A 130 -0.47 17.52 13.19
N VAL A 131 -0.66 16.35 12.57
CA VAL A 131 0.40 15.68 11.79
C VAL A 131 -0.15 15.20 10.46
N LYS A 132 0.65 15.37 9.40
CA LYS A 132 0.38 14.79 8.08
C LYS A 132 1.12 13.47 7.95
N LEU A 133 0.45 12.41 7.47
CA LEU A 133 1.07 11.15 7.11
C LEU A 133 0.90 10.92 5.61
N THR A 134 1.99 10.66 4.91
CA THR A 134 1.95 10.23 3.50
C THR A 134 2.45 8.79 3.38
N TRP A 135 1.61 7.94 2.82
CA TRP A 135 1.89 6.56 2.47
C TRP A 135 2.33 6.45 1.01
N TYR A 136 3.28 5.56 0.73
CA TYR A 136 3.76 5.24 -0.61
C TYR A 136 3.83 3.71 -0.81
N ASP A 137 3.32 3.23 -1.93
CA ASP A 137 3.54 1.85 -2.38
C ASP A 137 3.77 1.78 -3.90
N GLY A 138 4.05 0.58 -4.42
CA GLY A 138 4.28 0.37 -5.84
C GLY A 138 5.63 0.86 -6.34
N GLY A 139 6.65 0.84 -5.47
CA GLY A 139 7.99 1.34 -5.78
C GLY A 139 8.12 2.86 -5.70
N LEU A 140 7.04 3.57 -5.35
CA LEU A 140 7.11 4.97 -4.98
C LEU A 140 7.77 5.11 -3.60
N MET A 141 8.57 6.17 -3.46
CA MET A 141 9.30 6.49 -2.24
C MET A 141 9.06 7.96 -1.89
N PRO A 142 9.14 8.33 -0.60
CA PRO A 142 9.16 9.74 -0.24
C PRO A 142 10.41 10.43 -0.78
N PRO A 143 10.37 11.76 -0.92
CA PRO A 143 11.57 12.54 -1.20
C PRO A 143 12.66 12.23 -0.17
N ARG A 144 13.88 12.02 -0.65
CA ARG A 144 15.02 11.80 0.24
C ARG A 144 15.28 13.09 1.06
N PRO A 145 15.39 13.00 2.40
CA PRO A 145 15.80 14.14 3.21
C PRO A 145 17.14 14.71 2.76
N GLU A 146 17.23 16.04 2.65
CA GLU A 146 18.43 16.76 2.16
C GLU A 146 19.68 16.56 3.04
N ASP A 147 19.48 16.23 4.31
CA ASP A 147 20.51 15.97 5.32
C ASP A 147 21.08 14.54 5.27
N LEU A 148 20.54 13.66 4.41
CA LEU A 148 21.06 12.31 4.20
C LEU A 148 21.89 12.24 2.92
N GLY A 149 23.12 11.75 3.04
CA GLY A 149 23.99 11.44 1.91
C GLY A 149 23.41 10.34 1.03
N PRO A 150 23.91 10.12 -0.20
CA PRO A 150 23.32 9.16 -1.14
C PRO A 150 23.30 7.71 -0.62
N ASP A 151 24.26 7.35 0.23
CA ASP A 151 24.46 5.98 0.73
C ASP A 151 23.79 5.71 2.09
N ASP A 152 23.20 6.73 2.74
CA ASP A 152 22.54 6.50 4.03
C ASP A 152 21.26 5.66 3.84
N GLU A 153 21.10 4.61 4.61
CA GLU A 153 19.89 3.79 4.52
C GLU A 153 18.70 4.53 5.15
N ILE A 154 17.58 4.58 4.42
CA ILE A 154 16.28 4.97 4.97
C ILE A 154 15.38 3.73 5.05
N GLY A 155 14.90 3.44 6.25
CA GLY A 155 14.11 2.23 6.52
C GLY A 155 14.93 0.94 6.40
N SER A 156 14.25 -0.18 6.17
CA SER A 156 14.87 -1.51 6.05
C SER A 156 14.11 -2.40 5.08
N ARG A 157 14.84 -3.16 4.24
CA ARG A 157 14.31 -4.16 3.31
C ARG A 157 13.18 -3.61 2.40
N GLY A 158 13.29 -2.35 1.98
CA GLY A 158 12.32 -1.68 1.11
C GLY A 158 11.07 -1.15 1.81
N ASN A 159 11.06 -1.08 3.14
CA ASN A 159 9.96 -0.53 3.93
C ASN A 159 10.50 0.48 4.93
N GLY A 160 9.67 1.39 5.41
CA GLY A 160 10.06 2.22 6.54
C GLY A 160 9.11 3.36 6.81
N VAL A 161 9.41 4.06 7.90
CA VAL A 161 8.81 5.33 8.27
C VAL A 161 9.90 6.34 8.58
N ILE A 162 9.71 7.58 8.17
CA ILE A 162 10.45 8.74 8.66
C ILE A 162 9.51 9.72 9.36
N PHE A 163 9.91 10.13 10.55
CA PHE A 163 9.30 11.17 11.35
C PHE A 163 10.07 12.46 11.10
N ILE A 164 9.37 13.54 10.75
CA ILE A 164 9.95 14.86 10.48
C ILE A 164 9.41 15.82 11.53
N GLY A 165 10.30 16.26 12.43
CA GLY A 165 10.01 17.24 13.48
C GLY A 165 10.77 18.55 13.29
N ASP A 166 10.60 19.44 14.25
CA ASP A 166 11.25 20.75 14.30
C ASP A 166 12.73 20.69 14.71
N ARG A 167 13.12 19.64 15.43
CA ARG A 167 14.49 19.44 15.95
C ARG A 167 15.27 18.31 15.26
N GLY A 168 14.67 17.62 14.29
CA GLY A 168 15.34 16.54 13.59
C GLY A 168 14.40 15.55 12.93
N LYS A 169 14.98 14.46 12.43
CA LYS A 169 14.26 13.35 11.79
C LYS A 169 14.61 12.04 12.48
N LEU A 170 13.65 11.13 12.55
CA LEU A 170 13.82 9.78 13.10
C LEU A 170 13.29 8.75 12.11
N THR A 171 13.89 7.58 12.06
CA THR A 171 13.42 6.47 11.22
C THR A 171 13.02 5.28 12.09
N CYS A 172 12.05 4.51 11.60
CA CYS A 172 11.59 3.26 12.22
C CYS A 172 11.40 2.20 11.13
N ASN A 173 11.66 0.95 11.48
CA ASN A 173 11.54 -0.20 10.59
C ASN A 173 10.10 -0.74 10.55
N THR A 174 9.89 -1.84 9.81
CA THR A 174 8.57 -2.42 9.55
C THR A 174 7.80 -2.92 10.77
N TYR A 175 8.47 -3.29 11.87
CA TYR A 175 7.83 -3.99 13.00
C TYR A 175 8.15 -3.35 14.37
N GLY A 176 8.46 -2.05 14.38
CA GLY A 176 9.05 -1.36 15.54
C GLY A 176 10.57 -1.38 15.48
#